data_AF-A0A958B5K4-F1
#
_entry.id   AF-A0A958B5K4-F1
#
_cell.length_a   1.000
_cell.length_b   1.000
_cell.length_c   1.000
_cell.angle_alpha   90.00
_cell.angle_beta   90.00
_cell.angle_gamma   90.00
#
_symmetry.space_group_name_H-M   'P 1'
#
loop_
_entity.id
_entity.type
_entity.pdbx_description
1 polymer ?
#
loop_
_entity_poly.entity_id
_entity_poly.type
_entity_poly.pdbx_seq_one_letter_code
_entity_poly.pdbx_strand_id
1 'polypeptide(L)'
;KQFWGLEDFMNVNQTPLYNAANLAMFMVNVSQLLIRYFQPACPTFSVNDLKAHFRGRKYVTETLKLLPQPPEPIFVDRIFAQIAQIGSINTF
;
A
#
# COMPACT_ATOMS: atom_id res chain seq x y z
N LYS A 1 -5.71 25.27 -16.15
CA LYS A 1 -5.66 26.09 -14.90
C LYS A 1 -4.96 25.23 -13.86
N GLN A 2 -3.87 25.72 -13.26
CA GLN A 2 -3.06 24.93 -12.33
C GLN A 2 -3.58 25.20 -10.92
N PHE A 3 -4.04 24.15 -10.25
CA PHE A 3 -4.67 24.21 -8.93
C PHE A 3 -3.59 24.01 -7.87
N TRP A 4 -3.46 24.97 -6.95
CA TRP A 4 -2.37 25.00 -5.96
C TRP A 4 -2.87 25.07 -4.50
N GLY A 5 -4.18 25.26 -4.27
CA GLY A 5 -4.78 25.31 -2.93
C GLY A 5 -5.85 24.25 -2.69
N LEU A 6 -6.11 23.90 -1.42
CA LEU A 6 -7.25 23.05 -1.03
C LEU A 6 -8.60 23.63 -1.52
N GLU A 7 -8.65 24.95 -1.60
CA GLU A 7 -9.77 25.76 -2.11
C GLU A 7 -10.14 25.40 -3.55
N ASP A 8 -9.15 25.07 -4.37
CA ASP A 8 -9.36 24.69 -5.77
C ASP A 8 -10.00 23.30 -5.91
N PHE A 9 -9.89 22.44 -4.89
CA PHE A 9 -10.52 21.12 -4.85
C PHE A 9 -11.92 21.15 -4.24
N MET A 10 -12.35 22.27 -3.66
CA MET A 10 -13.63 22.37 -2.94
C MET A 10 -14.85 22.62 -3.83
N ASN A 11 -14.71 22.61 -5.17
CA ASN A 11 -15.79 23.11 -6.01
C ASN A 11 -15.98 22.40 -7.37
N VAL A 12 -16.44 21.14 -7.39
CA VAL A 12 -17.24 20.56 -8.50
C VAL A 12 -18.11 19.39 -7.99
N ASN A 13 -19.45 19.58 -7.96
CA ASN A 13 -20.56 18.62 -7.68
C ASN A 13 -21.19 18.57 -6.27
N GLN A 14 -22.52 18.36 -6.26
CA GLN A 14 -23.47 18.44 -5.12
C GLN A 14 -23.28 17.41 -4.00
N THR A 15 -22.30 16.50 -4.10
CA THR A 15 -21.89 15.59 -3.02
C THR A 15 -20.55 16.05 -2.44
N PRO A 16 -20.57 16.94 -1.43
CA PRO A 16 -19.34 17.39 -0.77
C PRO A 16 -18.58 16.20 -0.16
N LEU A 17 -17.36 15.95 -0.65
CA LEU A 17 -16.42 14.97 -0.10
C LEU A 17 -15.77 15.52 1.18
N TYR A 18 -16.55 15.78 2.22
CA TYR A 18 -16.07 16.35 3.50
C TYR A 18 -14.93 15.54 4.14
N ASN A 19 -14.85 14.25 3.84
CA ASN A 19 -13.93 13.33 4.52
C ASN A 19 -12.70 12.93 3.69
N ALA A 20 -12.59 13.33 2.41
CA ALA A 20 -11.47 12.86 1.59
C ALA A 20 -10.12 13.42 2.06
N ALA A 21 -10.07 14.71 2.41
CA ALA A 21 -8.87 15.35 2.96
C ALA A 21 -8.49 14.76 4.33
N ASN A 22 -9.47 14.59 5.23
CA ASN A 22 -9.26 13.98 6.54
C ASN A 22 -8.78 12.53 6.43
N LEU A 23 -9.37 11.75 5.53
CA LEU A 23 -8.94 10.38 5.25
C LEU A 23 -7.51 10.34 4.69
N ALA A 24 -7.16 11.24 3.77
CA ALA A 24 -5.81 11.33 3.23
C ALA A 24 -4.78 11.65 4.32
N MET A 25 -5.07 12.62 5.19
CA MET A 25 -4.22 12.94 6.34
C MET A 25 -4.12 11.77 7.33
N PHE A 26 -5.24 11.09 7.60
CA PHE A 26 -5.26 9.90 8.46
C PHE A 26 -4.38 8.77 7.88
N MET A 27 -4.45 8.52 6.57
CA MET A 27 -3.64 7.50 5.90
C MET A 27 -2.13 7.77 5.98
N VAL A 28 -1.69 9.03 6.13
CA VAL A 28 -0.29 9.34 6.42
C VAL A 28 0.12 8.78 7.78
N ASN A 29 -0.68 9.02 8.83
CA ASN A 29 -0.40 8.50 10.17
C ASN A 29 -0.39 6.97 10.21
N VAL A 30 -1.37 6.33 9.56
CA VAL A 30 -1.41 4.86 9.41
C VAL A 30 -0.14 4.36 8.72
N SER A 31 0.26 5.00 7.62
CA SER A 31 1.47 4.60 6.90
C SER A 31 2.72 4.74 7.76
N GLN A 32 2.85 5.83 8.53
CA GLN A 32 4.00 6.05 9.43
C GLN A 32 4.07 5.01 10.56
N LEU A 33 2.93 4.66 11.16
CA LEU A 33 2.87 3.62 12.18
C LEU A 33 3.32 2.26 11.62
N LEU A 34 2.83 1.91 10.44
CA LEU A 34 3.21 0.65 9.78
C LEU A 34 4.67 0.65 9.35
N ILE A 35 5.21 1.75 8.82
CA ILE A 35 6.62 1.86 8.46
C ILE A 35 7.51 1.58 9.68
N ARG A 36 7.19 2.16 10.86
CA ARG A 36 7.94 1.92 12.10
C ARG A 36 7.99 0.45 12.52
N TYR A 37 6.95 -0.32 12.20
CA TYR A 37 6.95 -1.77 12.45
C TYR A 37 8.00 -2.51 11.62
N PHE A 38 8.26 -2.08 10.38
CA PHE A 38 9.21 -2.71 9.47
C PHE A 38 10.65 -2.17 9.60
N GLN A 39 10.82 -0.98 10.18
CA GLN A 39 12.13 -0.33 10.35
C GLN A 39 13.21 -1.15 11.06
N PRO A 40 12.91 -1.98 12.08
CA PRO A 40 13.93 -2.83 12.71
C PRO A 40 14.61 -3.80 11.73
N ALA A 41 13.89 -4.25 10.70
CA ALA A 41 14.41 -5.17 9.68
C ALA A 41 14.99 -4.42 8.46
N CYS A 42 14.47 -3.23 8.11
CA CYS A 42 15.05 -2.35 7.10
C CYS A 42 14.92 -0.90 7.54
N PRO A 43 16.02 -0.28 8.00
CA PRO A 43 16.01 1.11 8.45
C PRO A 43 15.56 2.10 7.37
N THR A 44 15.72 1.76 6.09
CA THR A 44 15.35 2.60 4.95
C THR A 44 13.94 2.33 4.41
N PHE A 45 13.13 1.51 5.09
CA PHE A 45 11.78 1.16 4.64
C PHE A 45 10.90 2.39 4.41
N SER A 46 10.35 2.49 3.20
CA SER A 46 9.57 3.64 2.74
C SER A 46 8.10 3.32 2.54
N VAL A 47 7.30 4.38 2.28
CA VAL A 47 5.88 4.22 1.92
C VAL A 47 5.69 3.47 0.60
N ASN A 48 6.66 3.50 -0.31
CA ASN A 48 6.59 2.73 -1.56
C ASN A 48 6.76 1.25 -1.29
N ASP A 49 7.67 0.89 -0.37
CA ASP A 49 7.89 -0.49 0.07
C ASP A 49 6.65 -1.02 0.81
N LEU A 50 6.04 -0.19 1.66
CA LEU A 50 4.77 -0.52 2.31
C LEU A 50 3.66 -0.82 1.31
N LYS A 51 3.52 0.01 0.27
CA LYS A 51 2.54 -0.21 -0.81
C LYS A 51 2.86 -1.49 -1.59
N ALA A 52 4.12 -1.73 -1.91
CA ALA A 52 4.57 -2.93 -2.62
C ALA A 52 4.26 -4.20 -1.81
N HIS A 53 4.50 -4.17 -0.50
CA HIS A 53 4.21 -5.27 0.42
C HIS A 53 2.72 -5.66 0.40
N PHE A 54 1.80 -4.70 0.63
CA PHE A 54 0.37 -5.00 0.65
C PHE A 54 -0.20 -5.33 -0.74
N ARG A 55 0.30 -4.69 -1.79
CA ARG A 55 -0.09 -5.02 -3.17
C ARG A 55 0.37 -6.42 -3.54
N GLY A 56 1.60 -6.79 -3.20
CA GLY A 56 2.14 -8.12 -3.43
C GLY A 56 1.31 -9.19 -2.75
N ARG A 57 0.94 -9.01 -1.48
CA ARG A 57 -0.03 -9.88 -0.79
C ARG A 57 -1.34 -10.00 -1.56
N LYS A 58 -1.97 -8.87 -1.90
CA LYS A 58 -3.26 -8.87 -2.62
C LYS A 58 -3.14 -9.63 -3.94
N TYR A 59 -2.15 -9.32 -4.76
CA TYR A 59 -1.98 -9.92 -6.07
C TYR A 59 -1.76 -11.42 -5.98
N VAL A 60 -0.83 -11.86 -5.14
CA VAL A 60 -0.59 -13.30 -4.95
C VAL A 60 -1.84 -13.98 -4.39
N THR A 61 -2.54 -13.41 -3.41
CA THR A 61 -3.79 -14.01 -2.90
C THR A 61 -4.83 -14.17 -4.00
N GLU A 62 -5.04 -13.15 -4.85
CA GLU A 62 -5.99 -13.27 -5.96
C GLU A 62 -5.51 -14.26 -7.04
N THR A 63 -4.22 -14.28 -7.36
CA THR A 63 -3.65 -15.24 -8.34
C THR A 63 -3.73 -16.68 -7.84
N LEU A 64 -3.47 -16.93 -6.55
CA LEU A 64 -3.53 -18.27 -5.97
C LEU A 64 -4.95 -18.86 -6.00
N LYS A 65 -6.00 -18.03 -5.93
CA LYS A 65 -7.40 -18.49 -6.10
C LYS A 65 -7.69 -19.03 -7.50
N LEU A 66 -6.88 -18.67 -8.50
CA LEU A 66 -7.05 -19.15 -9.87
C LEU A 66 -6.41 -20.52 -10.09
N LEU A 67 -5.65 -21.04 -9.12
CA LEU A 67 -5.02 -22.35 -9.22
C LEU A 67 -6.04 -23.46 -8.97
N PRO A 68 -5.96 -24.58 -9.70
CA PRO A 68 -6.84 -25.73 -9.49
C PRO A 68 -6.62 -26.42 -8.13
N GLN A 69 -5.44 -26.26 -7.53
CA GLN A 69 -5.12 -26.76 -6.20
C GLN A 69 -4.34 -25.69 -5.42
N PRO A 70 -4.65 -25.48 -4.12
CA PRO A 70 -3.94 -24.51 -3.30
C PRO A 70 -2.50 -25.00 -3.04
N PRO A 71 -1.48 -24.13 -3.18
CA PRO A 71 -0.10 -24.49 -2.82
C PRO A 71 0.05 -24.62 -1.31
N GLU A 72 1.11 -25.33 -0.87
CA GLU A 72 1.41 -25.42 0.56
C GLU A 72 1.71 -24.03 1.15
N PRO A 73 1.29 -23.75 2.40
CA PRO A 73 1.45 -22.44 3.02
C PRO A 73 2.87 -21.87 2.99
N ILE A 74 3.90 -22.73 3.11
CA ILE A 74 5.30 -22.31 3.08
C ILE A 74 5.72 -21.67 1.74
N PHE A 75 5.12 -22.12 0.63
CA PHE A 75 5.37 -21.52 -0.68
C PHE A 75 4.64 -20.18 -0.83
N VAL A 76 3.48 -20.04 -0.20
CA VAL A 76 2.68 -18.80 -0.24
C VAL A 76 3.46 -17.64 0.38
N ASP A 77 4.05 -17.84 1.56
CA ASP A 77 4.84 -16.79 2.23
C ASP A 77 6.09 -16.40 1.44
N ARG A 78 6.75 -17.38 0.80
CA ARG A 78 7.90 -17.13 -0.06
C ARG A 78 7.51 -16.35 -1.32
N ILE A 79 6.41 -16.73 -1.97
CA ILE A 79 5.90 -16.02 -3.15
C ILE A 79 5.51 -14.59 -2.77
N PHE A 80 4.88 -14.38 -1.60
CA PHE A 80 4.58 -13.03 -1.10
C PHE A 80 5.84 -12.18 -0.96
N ALA A 81 6.88 -12.70 -0.32
CA ALA A 81 8.14 -11.98 -0.13
C ALA A 81 8.78 -11.58 -1.47
N GLN A 82 8.83 -12.50 -2.43
CA GLN A 82 9.39 -12.24 -3.75
C GLN A 82 8.57 -11.21 -4.54
N ILE A 83 7.24 -11.34 -4.58
CA ILE A 83 6.40 -10.40 -5.33
C ILE A 83 6.41 -9.01 -4.68
N ALA A 84 6.46 -8.93 -3.35
CA ALA A 84 6.61 -7.65 -2.66
C ALA A 84 7.91 -6.94 -3.08
N GLN A 85 9.04 -7.67 -3.21
CA GLN A 85 10.32 -7.10 -3.61
C GLN A 85 10.30 -6.48 -5.02
N ILE A 86 9.50 -6.99 -5.96
CA ILE A 86 9.43 -6.46 -7.34
C ILE A 86 9.02 -4.98 -7.37
N GLY A 87 8.11 -4.58 -6.49
CA GLY A 87 7.61 -3.20 -6.41
C GLY A 87 8.32 -2.34 -5.36
N SER A 88 9.19 -2.93 -4.54
CA SER A 88 9.93 -2.23 -3.50
C SER A 88 11.10 -1.44 -4.07
N ILE A 89 11.41 -0.32 -3.42
CA ILE A 89 12.57 0.54 -3.70
C ILE A 89 13.71 0.19 -2.74
N ASN A 90 13.42 0.04 -1.45
CA ASN A 90 14.40 -0.34 -0.44
C ASN A 90 14.20 -1.82 -0.16
N THR A 91 14.90 -2.64 -0.94
CA THR A 91 14.83 -4.11 -0.82
C THR A 91 15.34 -4.57 0.53
N PHE A 92 14.68 -5.61 1.08
CA PHE A 92 15.19 -6.44 2.17
C PHE A 92 15.76 -7.72 1.57
#